data_AF-A0A942A105-F1
#
_entry.id   AF-A0A942A105-F1
#
_cell.length_a   1.000
_cell.length_b   1.000
_cell.length_c   1.000
_cell.angle_alpha   90.00
_cell.angle_beta   90.00
_cell.angle_gamma   90.00
#
_symmetry.space_group_name_H-M   'P 1'
#
loop_
_entity.id
_entity.type
_entity.pdbx_description
1 polymer ?
#
loop_
_entity_poly.entity_id
_entity_poly.type
_entity_poly.pdbx_seq_one_letter_code
_entity_poly.pdbx_strand_id
1 'polypeptide(L)'
;MATSNPNTVAANLAVLLHQARHQPDAVDALSEAARVLHLALGGEEFSALTVRGRLEINGRKLSESAPGVRDVNEHLLIHGVRHLVVPVSAGPEDLLTLARVLSAYPGVYADWETMLAALGPTRGRIQVAGAGEDMPLLHYSDQEAGPLIGGESAASGVEFLDPLAQDMTLTVPPVEPPDAYEAGPRPAGRTYVDHKEDARRLQELVQAGRSADDAGDMIALLDVARGFLDAADAAAVESSARLYRIELSRMMSRRHLAQFAKLAAIGKHREVAVDVLRRLGAEATEVLMELLVESDSMPERRGLFTAITRMAEGTDIIAHHLDHPAWYVVRNAAELCGELQLAESVPSLSKAARHPDERVRKSVATALIKIGAREGLEALARMLKDPSPAIRLQVLGSLDGHWGRPLAMSLAALL
;
A
#
# COMPACT_ATOMS: atom_id res chain seq x y z
N MET A 1 -30.04 15.48 29.33
CA MET A 1 -28.65 15.39 28.84
C MET A 1 -28.61 14.24 27.87
N ALA A 2 -28.27 14.49 26.60
CA ALA A 2 -28.21 13.44 25.60
C ALA A 2 -26.99 12.59 25.90
N THR A 3 -27.21 11.33 26.26
CA THR A 3 -26.13 10.37 26.49
C THR A 3 -25.30 10.23 25.23
N SER A 4 -23.98 10.32 25.36
CA SER A 4 -23.05 10.12 24.23
C SER A 4 -23.37 8.80 23.53
N ASN A 5 -23.56 8.82 22.20
CA ASN A 5 -23.78 7.59 21.45
C ASN A 5 -22.43 6.89 21.23
N PRO A 6 -22.19 5.70 21.79
CA PRO A 6 -20.90 5.04 21.70
C PRO A 6 -20.42 4.79 20.27
N ASN A 7 -21.34 4.52 19.33
CA ASN A 7 -20.99 4.33 17.91
C ASN A 7 -20.50 5.64 17.27
N THR A 8 -21.13 6.77 17.62
CA THR A 8 -20.72 8.09 17.13
C THR A 8 -19.37 8.50 17.71
N VAL A 9 -19.12 8.21 18.99
CA VAL A 9 -17.83 8.46 19.62
C VAL A 9 -16.73 7.59 19.01
N ALA A 10 -17.00 6.30 18.78
CA ALA A 10 -16.06 5.40 18.09
C ALA A 10 -15.71 5.90 16.67
N ALA A 11 -16.71 6.29 15.88
CA ALA A 11 -16.50 6.80 14.53
C ALA A 11 -15.68 8.08 14.51
N ASN A 12 -15.99 9.04 15.40
CA ASN A 12 -15.25 10.32 15.47
C ASN A 12 -13.80 10.12 15.97
N LEU A 13 -13.59 9.20 16.91
CA LEU A 13 -12.25 8.85 17.37
C LEU A 13 -11.45 8.17 16.25
N ALA A 14 -12.05 7.28 15.48
CA ALA A 14 -11.41 6.66 14.32
C ALA A 14 -10.99 7.69 13.26
N VAL A 15 -11.85 8.67 12.96
CA VAL A 15 -11.52 9.75 12.01
C VAL A 15 -10.31 10.56 12.50
N LEU A 16 -10.31 10.94 13.79
CA LEU A 16 -9.20 11.68 14.37
C LEU A 16 -7.88 10.88 14.34
N LEU A 17 -7.91 9.59 14.69
CA LEU A 17 -6.75 8.69 14.62
C LEU A 17 -6.25 8.52 13.18
N HIS A 18 -7.17 8.36 12.22
CA HIS A 18 -6.83 8.21 10.81
C HIS A 18 -6.16 9.47 10.26
N GLN A 19 -6.70 10.65 10.55
CA GLN A 19 -6.11 11.93 10.14
C GLN A 19 -4.75 12.15 10.81
N ALA A 20 -4.61 11.85 12.10
CA ALA A 20 -3.35 11.98 12.81
C ALA A 20 -2.26 11.06 12.22
N ARG A 21 -2.65 9.92 11.64
CA ARG A 21 -1.73 9.00 10.95
C ARG A 21 -1.34 9.44 9.54
N HIS A 22 -2.31 9.84 8.71
CA HIS A 22 -2.08 10.04 7.28
C HIS A 22 -1.84 11.50 6.88
N GLN A 23 -2.27 12.44 7.71
CA GLN A 23 -2.19 13.88 7.44
C GLN A 23 -1.75 14.64 8.72
N PRO A 24 -0.60 14.29 9.34
CA PRO A 24 -0.17 14.90 10.61
C PRO A 24 0.07 16.42 10.52
N ASP A 25 0.36 16.92 9.32
CA ASP A 25 0.62 18.34 9.05
C ASP A 25 -0.67 19.15 8.80
N ALA A 26 -1.84 18.50 8.70
CA ALA A 26 -3.12 19.15 8.49
C ALA A 26 -3.71 19.70 9.80
N VAL A 27 -3.03 20.70 10.38
CA VAL A 27 -3.32 21.24 11.72
C VAL A 27 -4.77 21.66 11.91
N ASP A 28 -5.37 22.34 10.93
CA ASP A 28 -6.76 22.81 11.00
C ASP A 28 -7.77 21.64 11.00
N ALA A 29 -7.53 20.63 10.16
CA ALA A 29 -8.40 19.45 10.07
C ALA A 29 -8.35 18.61 11.35
N LEU A 30 -7.15 18.42 11.91
CA LEU A 30 -6.93 17.71 13.16
C LEU A 30 -7.59 18.41 14.35
N SER A 31 -7.48 19.75 14.41
CA SER A 31 -8.09 20.56 15.45
C SER A 31 -9.62 20.47 15.40
N GLU A 32 -10.20 20.50 14.19
CA GLU A 32 -11.64 20.36 14.01
C GLU A 32 -12.13 18.94 14.35
N ALA A 33 -11.42 17.89 13.92
CA ALA A 33 -11.77 16.51 14.28
C ALA A 33 -11.72 16.27 15.80
N ALA A 34 -10.72 16.84 16.49
CA ALA A 34 -10.64 16.79 17.96
C ALA A 34 -11.80 17.53 18.63
N ARG A 35 -12.22 18.68 18.08
CA ARG A 35 -13.40 19.44 18.55
C ARG A 35 -14.70 18.65 18.35
N VAL A 36 -14.88 18.02 17.19
CA VAL A 36 -16.05 17.18 16.87
C VAL A 36 -16.12 15.97 17.80
N LEU A 37 -14.98 15.31 18.06
CA LEU A 37 -14.92 14.23 19.05
C LEU A 37 -15.30 14.75 20.44
N HIS A 38 -14.71 15.84 20.90
CA HIS A 38 -15.02 16.44 22.21
C HIS A 38 -16.52 16.74 22.38
N LEU A 39 -17.17 17.28 21.35
CA LEU A 39 -18.61 17.51 21.35
C LEU A 39 -19.41 16.20 21.43
N ALA A 40 -18.97 15.14 20.75
CA ALA A 40 -19.63 13.84 20.77
C ALA A 40 -19.54 13.13 22.13
N LEU A 41 -18.52 13.42 22.95
CA LEU A 41 -18.42 12.95 24.33
C LEU A 41 -19.51 13.56 25.23
N GLY A 42 -20.14 14.67 24.82
CA GLY A 42 -21.34 15.19 25.47
C GLY A 42 -21.16 15.67 26.91
N GLY A 43 -19.93 15.89 27.36
CA GLY A 43 -19.62 16.21 28.75
C GLY A 43 -19.71 15.02 29.72
N GLU A 44 -19.69 13.80 29.19
CA GLU A 44 -19.61 12.57 29.98
C GLU A 44 -18.17 12.05 30.05
N GLU A 45 -17.86 11.31 31.11
CA GLU A 45 -16.61 10.55 31.14
C GLU A 45 -16.69 9.45 30.07
N PHE A 46 -15.64 9.37 29.26
CA PHE A 46 -15.51 8.35 28.25
C PHE A 46 -14.55 7.28 28.70
N SER A 47 -15.00 6.03 28.61
CA SER A 47 -14.20 4.87 28.90
C SER A 47 -14.23 3.90 27.73
N ALA A 48 -13.06 3.55 27.20
CA ALA A 48 -12.89 2.50 26.21
C ALA A 48 -12.10 1.33 26.81
N LEU A 49 -12.65 0.12 26.72
CA LEU A 49 -12.03 -1.11 27.17
C LEU A 49 -11.82 -2.06 25.97
N THR A 50 -10.58 -2.48 25.79
CA THR A 50 -10.13 -3.37 24.72
C THR A 50 -10.00 -4.79 25.26
N VAL A 51 -10.75 -5.75 24.71
CA VAL A 51 -10.71 -7.17 25.13
C VAL A 51 -10.67 -8.09 23.92
N ARG A 52 -9.50 -8.69 23.62
CA ARG A 52 -9.25 -9.73 22.59
C ARG A 52 -10.27 -9.75 21.44
N GLY A 53 -10.20 -8.73 20.57
CA GLY A 53 -11.05 -8.56 19.39
C GLY A 53 -12.25 -7.62 19.58
N ARG A 54 -12.58 -7.22 20.81
CA ARG A 54 -13.79 -6.45 21.11
C ARG A 54 -13.47 -5.12 21.78
N LEU A 55 -14.22 -4.09 21.39
CA LEU A 55 -14.20 -2.77 22.00
C LEU A 55 -15.49 -2.55 22.79
N GLU A 56 -15.35 -2.19 24.06
CA GLU A 56 -16.45 -1.72 24.89
C GLU A 56 -16.28 -0.22 25.13
N ILE A 57 -17.31 0.57 24.83
CA ILE A 57 -17.32 2.01 25.13
C ILE A 57 -18.42 2.28 26.15
N ASN A 58 -18.06 2.92 27.27
CA ASN A 58 -18.95 3.23 28.38
C ASN A 58 -19.76 2.00 28.87
N GLY A 59 -19.09 0.84 28.93
CA GLY A 59 -19.69 -0.44 29.34
C GLY A 59 -20.59 -1.11 28.29
N ARG A 60 -20.69 -0.56 27.07
CA ARG A 60 -21.44 -1.18 25.97
C ARG A 60 -20.49 -1.82 24.96
N LYS A 61 -20.70 -3.12 24.71
CA LYS A 61 -20.03 -3.87 23.64
C LYS A 61 -20.48 -3.34 22.29
N LEU A 62 -19.53 -2.95 21.46
CA LEU A 62 -19.80 -2.50 20.10
C LEU A 62 -19.53 -3.62 19.10
N SER A 63 -20.30 -3.62 18.00
CA SER A 63 -20.07 -4.54 16.89
C SER A 63 -18.77 -4.18 16.18
N GLU A 64 -17.95 -5.16 15.82
CA GLU A 64 -16.75 -4.93 15.00
C GLU A 64 -17.10 -4.31 13.63
N SER A 65 -18.32 -4.53 13.12
CA SER A 65 -18.82 -3.94 11.88
C SER A 65 -19.32 -2.50 12.02
N ALA A 66 -19.42 -1.96 13.24
CA ALA A 66 -19.85 -0.58 13.44
C ALA A 66 -18.73 0.39 13.02
N PRO A 67 -19.08 1.56 12.44
CA PRO A 67 -18.09 2.50 11.90
C PRO A 67 -17.02 2.90 12.92
N GLY A 68 -15.75 2.75 12.54
CA GLY A 68 -14.59 3.14 13.35
C GLY A 68 -14.25 2.22 14.53
N VAL A 69 -15.10 1.25 14.88
CA VAL A 69 -14.86 0.37 16.04
C VAL A 69 -13.60 -0.48 15.84
N ARG A 70 -13.44 -1.07 14.65
CA ARG A 70 -12.25 -1.85 14.31
C ARG A 70 -10.98 -1.01 14.37
N ASP A 71 -11.01 0.18 13.79
CA ASP A 71 -9.84 1.07 13.73
C ASP A 71 -9.43 1.53 15.13
N VAL A 72 -10.37 1.95 15.97
CA VAL A 72 -10.08 2.34 17.36
C VAL A 72 -9.50 1.17 18.14
N ASN A 73 -10.12 -0.01 18.02
CA ASN A 73 -9.66 -1.22 18.71
C ASN A 73 -8.24 -1.60 18.28
N GLU A 74 -7.91 -1.50 17.00
CA GLU A 74 -6.58 -1.80 16.46
C GLU A 74 -5.52 -0.83 16.98
N HIS A 75 -5.79 0.48 16.98
CA HIS A 75 -4.85 1.46 17.52
C HIS A 75 -4.61 1.24 19.03
N LEU A 76 -5.66 0.98 19.81
CA LEU A 76 -5.50 0.68 21.24
C LEU A 76 -4.68 -0.61 21.45
N LEU A 77 -4.95 -1.67 20.68
CA LEU A 77 -4.20 -2.93 20.76
C LEU A 77 -2.73 -2.78 20.37
N ILE A 78 -2.43 -2.07 19.28
CA ILE A 78 -1.06 -1.78 18.84
C ILE A 78 -0.27 -1.11 19.96
N HIS A 79 -0.91 -0.18 20.65
CA HIS A 79 -0.30 0.56 21.73
C HIS A 79 -0.45 -0.11 23.09
N GLY A 80 -0.85 -1.38 23.16
CA GLY A 80 -0.97 -2.14 24.41
C GLY A 80 -2.01 -1.55 25.38
N VAL A 81 -2.90 -0.68 24.91
CA VAL A 81 -3.88 0.03 25.72
C VAL A 81 -5.10 -0.85 25.94
N ARG A 82 -5.25 -1.33 27.17
CA ARG A 82 -6.42 -2.10 27.59
C ARG A 82 -7.57 -1.19 27.98
N HIS A 83 -7.27 -0.11 28.69
CA HIS A 83 -8.28 0.77 29.24
C HIS A 83 -7.86 2.22 29.05
N LEU A 84 -8.73 2.98 28.41
CA LEU A 84 -8.58 4.40 28.16
C LEU A 84 -9.75 5.12 28.84
N VAL A 85 -9.45 6.08 29.71
CA VAL A 85 -10.46 6.95 30.36
C VAL A 85 -10.13 8.40 30.06
N VAL A 86 -11.06 9.06 29.39
CA VAL A 86 -11.02 10.50 29.10
C VAL A 86 -12.05 11.17 30.00
N PRO A 87 -11.62 11.95 31.02
CA PRO A 87 -12.55 12.63 31.91
C PRO A 87 -13.21 13.81 31.21
N VAL A 88 -14.31 14.29 31.78
CA VAL A 88 -15.05 15.48 31.32
C VAL A 88 -14.18 16.74 31.21
N SER A 89 -13.12 16.83 32.02
CA SER A 89 -12.19 17.96 32.02
C SER A 89 -11.19 17.96 30.85
N ALA A 90 -11.11 16.89 30.06
CA ALA A 90 -10.17 16.80 28.94
C ALA A 90 -10.67 17.64 27.75
N GLY A 91 -9.83 18.55 27.27
CA GLY A 91 -10.15 19.42 26.15
C GLY A 91 -9.78 18.83 24.78
N PRO A 92 -10.13 19.52 23.67
CA PRO A 92 -9.73 19.10 22.32
C PRO A 92 -8.21 18.91 22.14
N GLU A 93 -7.38 19.73 22.79
CA GLU A 93 -5.91 19.60 22.75
C GLU A 93 -5.41 18.29 23.40
N ASP A 94 -6.08 17.85 24.47
CA ASP A 94 -5.76 16.58 25.13
C ASP A 94 -6.11 15.40 24.21
N LEU A 95 -7.27 15.46 23.54
CA LEU A 95 -7.71 14.47 22.56
C LEU A 95 -6.79 14.41 21.33
N LEU A 96 -6.31 15.57 20.86
CA LEU A 96 -5.37 15.64 19.75
C LEU A 96 -4.01 15.03 20.13
N THR A 97 -3.51 15.34 21.32
CA THR A 97 -2.27 14.76 21.85
C THR A 97 -2.40 13.25 22.00
N LEU A 98 -3.51 12.79 22.58
CA LEU A 98 -3.83 11.37 22.69
C LEU A 98 -3.86 10.70 21.30
N ALA A 99 -4.53 11.30 20.34
CA ALA A 99 -4.64 10.76 18.99
C ALA A 99 -3.28 10.64 18.30
N ARG A 100 -2.40 11.65 18.43
CA ARG A 100 -1.04 11.59 17.87
C ARG A 100 -0.20 10.46 18.48
N VAL A 101 -0.35 10.22 19.78
CA VAL A 101 0.34 9.11 20.44
C VAL A 101 -0.22 7.77 19.96
N LEU A 102 -1.55 7.63 19.91
CA LEU A 102 -2.21 6.40 19.49
C LEU A 102 -2.19 6.16 17.98
N SER A 103 -1.84 7.14 17.16
CA SER A 103 -1.75 7.01 15.70
C SER A 103 -0.33 6.68 15.24
N ALA A 104 0.66 6.79 16.14
CA ALA A 104 2.06 6.46 15.86
C ALA A 104 2.19 5.04 15.29
N TYR A 105 3.20 4.84 14.43
CA TYR A 105 3.44 3.50 13.89
C TYR A 105 3.83 2.52 15.01
N PRO A 106 3.46 1.22 14.88
CA PRO A 106 3.93 0.19 15.81
C PRO A 106 5.45 0.24 15.96
N GLY A 107 5.95 0.22 17.20
CA GLY A 107 7.38 0.29 17.51
C GLY A 107 8.00 1.69 17.59
N VAL A 108 7.24 2.78 17.40
CA VAL A 108 7.73 4.16 17.67
C VAL A 108 8.11 4.34 19.14
N TYR A 109 7.38 3.70 20.05
CA TYR A 109 7.67 3.70 21.48
C TYR A 109 8.41 2.41 21.85
N ALA A 110 9.57 2.55 22.48
CA ALA A 110 10.40 1.42 22.90
C ALA A 110 9.77 0.62 24.05
N ASP A 111 9.03 1.29 24.94
CA ASP A 111 8.35 0.69 26.08
C ASP A 111 7.13 1.53 26.52
N TRP A 112 6.37 0.98 27.46
CA TRP A 112 5.12 1.58 27.96
C TRP A 112 5.35 2.95 28.60
N GLU A 113 6.46 3.12 29.32
CA GLU A 113 6.80 4.41 29.93
C GLU A 113 7.16 5.47 28.88
N THR A 114 7.83 5.09 27.79
CA THR A 114 8.14 5.98 26.67
C THR A 114 6.87 6.45 25.96
N MET A 115 5.90 5.56 25.75
CA MET A 115 4.59 5.93 25.22
C MET A 115 3.85 6.88 26.17
N LEU A 116 3.80 6.56 27.46
CA LEU A 116 3.15 7.43 28.44
C LEU A 116 3.84 8.79 28.58
N ALA A 117 5.17 8.84 28.44
CA ALA A 117 5.92 10.09 28.44
C ALA A 117 5.56 10.99 27.24
N ALA A 118 5.25 10.40 26.08
CA ALA A 118 4.84 11.13 24.89
C ALA A 118 3.49 11.86 25.03
N LEU A 119 2.64 11.44 25.98
CA LEU A 119 1.42 12.18 26.33
C LEU A 119 1.73 13.50 27.07
N GLY A 120 2.94 13.67 27.61
CA GLY A 120 3.35 14.90 28.28
C GLY A 120 2.37 15.33 29.39
N PRO A 121 1.93 16.61 29.43
CA PRO A 121 0.95 17.10 30.42
C PRO A 121 -0.40 16.36 30.39
N THR A 122 -0.77 15.78 29.23
CA THR A 122 -2.02 15.04 29.04
C THR A 122 -2.06 13.77 29.89
N ARG A 123 -0.91 13.18 30.26
CA ARG A 123 -0.81 11.99 31.14
C ARG A 123 -1.47 12.21 32.51
N GLY A 124 -1.48 13.45 33.00
CA GLY A 124 -2.12 13.81 34.28
C GLY A 124 -3.65 13.98 34.19
N ARG A 125 -4.20 14.02 32.96
CA ARG A 125 -5.63 14.25 32.70
C ARG A 125 -6.32 13.03 32.11
N ILE A 126 -5.72 12.36 31.14
CA ILE A 126 -6.27 11.15 30.51
C ILE A 126 -5.60 9.93 31.13
N GLN A 127 -6.40 8.96 31.57
CA GLN A 127 -5.89 7.72 32.14
C GLN A 127 -5.76 6.67 31.04
N VAL A 128 -4.57 6.09 30.93
CA VAL A 128 -4.25 5.03 29.99
C VAL A 128 -3.63 3.88 30.78
N ALA A 129 -4.24 2.70 30.72
CA ALA A 129 -3.76 1.51 31.41
C ALA A 129 -3.56 0.35 30.42
N GLY A 130 -2.41 -0.31 30.55
CA GLY A 130 -2.06 -1.51 29.79
C GLY A 130 -2.58 -2.78 30.47
N ALA A 131 -2.58 -3.91 29.74
CA ALA A 131 -3.04 -5.19 30.30
C ALA A 131 -1.98 -5.99 31.08
N GLY A 132 -0.74 -5.51 31.20
CA GLY A 132 0.39 -6.32 31.65
C GLY A 132 0.90 -7.27 30.56
N GLU A 133 1.54 -8.38 30.94
CA GLU A 133 2.17 -9.36 30.03
C GLU A 133 1.22 -9.91 28.94
N ASP A 134 -0.09 -9.85 29.15
CA ASP A 134 -1.12 -10.34 28.22
C ASP A 134 -1.45 -9.40 27.04
N MET A 135 -0.97 -8.15 27.07
CA MET A 135 -1.15 -7.17 25.99
C MET A 135 0.06 -6.23 25.95
N PRO A 136 1.25 -6.74 25.57
CA PRO A 136 2.43 -5.91 25.43
C PRO A 136 2.21 -4.86 24.33
N LEU A 137 2.98 -3.78 24.37
CA LEU A 137 3.11 -2.89 23.22
C LEU A 137 3.48 -3.73 22.00
N LEU A 138 2.69 -3.64 20.93
CA LEU A 138 3.02 -4.36 19.71
C LEU A 138 4.19 -3.65 19.04
N HIS A 139 5.37 -4.25 19.22
CA HIS A 139 6.48 -4.01 18.34
C HIS A 139 6.20 -4.74 17.03
N TYR A 140 6.67 -4.20 15.92
CA TYR A 140 6.39 -4.75 14.59
C TYR A 140 6.86 -6.23 14.45
N SER A 141 7.68 -6.73 15.38
CA SER A 141 8.09 -8.14 15.50
C SER A 141 7.02 -9.10 16.05
N ASP A 142 5.94 -8.61 16.68
CA ASP A 142 5.07 -9.44 17.55
C ASP A 142 3.71 -9.80 16.91
N GLN A 143 3.44 -9.40 15.66
CA GLN A 143 2.21 -9.78 14.95
C GLN A 143 2.33 -11.15 14.27
N GLU A 144 2.12 -12.23 15.02
CA GLU A 144 1.67 -13.51 14.44
C GLU A 144 0.24 -13.35 13.90
N ALA A 145 0.05 -13.48 12.58
CA ALA A 145 -1.27 -13.46 11.97
C ALA A 145 -2.04 -14.76 12.28
N GLY A 146 -3.00 -14.67 13.20
CA GLY A 146 -4.15 -15.58 13.36
C GLY A 146 -5.45 -14.90 12.91
N PRO A 147 -6.49 -15.66 12.50
CA PRO A 147 -7.32 -15.30 11.36
C PRO A 147 -8.49 -14.33 11.69
N LEU A 148 -8.72 -13.36 10.80
CA LEU A 148 -10.08 -12.86 10.53
C LEU A 148 -10.63 -13.67 9.36
N ILE A 149 -11.57 -14.58 9.67
CA ILE A 149 -12.23 -15.50 8.74
C ILE A 149 -13.31 -14.77 7.92
N GLY A 150 -13.25 -14.93 6.59
CA GLY A 150 -14.38 -15.13 5.64
C GLY A 150 -15.36 -13.96 5.41
N GLY A 151 -15.78 -13.63 4.20
CA GLY A 151 -15.62 -14.27 2.89
C GLY A 151 -16.43 -13.53 1.80
N GLU A 152 -16.01 -13.77 0.55
CA GLU A 152 -16.78 -13.85 -0.70
C GLU A 152 -17.63 -12.65 -1.24
N SER A 153 -17.08 -12.05 -2.30
CA SER A 153 -17.64 -11.89 -3.66
C SER A 153 -19.15 -11.66 -3.85
N ALA A 154 -19.51 -10.50 -4.44
CA ALA A 154 -20.13 -10.41 -5.77
C ALA A 154 -20.65 -8.99 -6.05
N ALA A 155 -20.38 -8.48 -7.25
CA ALA A 155 -20.97 -7.25 -7.75
C ALA A 155 -22.37 -7.48 -8.36
N SER A 156 -23.21 -6.46 -8.18
CA SER A 156 -24.35 -6.02 -9.01
C SER A 156 -25.72 -6.71 -8.88
N GLY A 157 -26.75 -5.88 -8.59
CA GLY A 157 -28.18 -6.21 -8.76
C GLY A 157 -29.14 -5.51 -7.80
N VAL A 158 -29.40 -4.21 -8.02
CA VAL A 158 -30.45 -3.29 -7.49
C VAL A 158 -31.76 -3.99 -7.04
N GLU A 159 -32.39 -3.69 -5.89
CA GLU A 159 -33.39 -2.62 -5.69
C GLU A 159 -33.69 -2.32 -4.20
N PHE A 160 -33.90 -1.03 -3.91
CA PHE A 160 -34.39 -0.50 -2.63
C PHE A 160 -35.90 -0.76 -2.46
N LEU A 161 -36.32 -1.24 -1.27
CA LEU A 161 -37.62 -0.93 -0.67
C LEU A 161 -37.50 -0.84 0.86
N ASP A 162 -37.79 0.36 1.38
CA ASP A 162 -38.16 0.67 2.77
C ASP A 162 -39.71 0.70 2.85
N PRO A 163 -40.43 0.79 3.99
CA PRO A 163 -40.19 0.48 5.40
C PRO A 163 -41.34 -0.40 6.00
N LEU A 164 -41.23 -0.77 7.28
CA LEU A 164 -42.36 -0.92 8.25
C LEU A 164 -43.68 -1.55 7.76
N ALA A 165 -43.82 -2.87 7.92
CA ALA A 165 -45.02 -3.59 8.39
C ALA A 165 -44.63 -5.08 8.39
N GLN A 166 -44.69 -5.85 9.47
CA GLN A 166 -45.89 -6.27 10.17
C GLN A 166 -45.48 -6.95 11.48
N ASP A 167 -46.34 -6.82 12.50
CA ASP A 167 -46.24 -7.44 13.81
C ASP A 167 -45.96 -8.96 13.76
N MET A 168 -44.91 -9.41 14.45
CA MET A 168 -44.85 -10.76 14.99
C MET A 168 -44.19 -10.75 16.37
N THR A 169 -44.99 -10.99 17.41
CA THR A 169 -44.54 -11.35 18.75
C THR A 169 -43.79 -12.68 18.71
N LEU A 170 -42.49 -12.65 19.02
CA LEU A 170 -41.66 -13.84 19.22
C LEU A 170 -41.69 -14.25 20.70
N THR A 171 -42.39 -15.34 21.01
CA THR A 171 -42.25 -16.06 22.28
C THR A 171 -40.97 -16.89 22.26
N VAL A 172 -40.07 -16.62 23.20
CA VAL A 172 -38.81 -17.36 23.37
C VAL A 172 -39.04 -18.52 24.35
N PRO A 173 -38.77 -19.80 24.00
CA PRO A 173 -38.85 -20.91 24.94
C PRO A 173 -37.61 -20.94 25.86
N PRO A 174 -37.71 -21.49 27.08
CA PRO A 174 -36.59 -21.48 28.02
C PRO A 174 -35.51 -22.49 27.60
N VAL A 175 -34.26 -22.05 27.64
CA VAL A 175 -33.08 -22.84 27.29
C VAL A 175 -32.63 -23.65 28.50
N GLU A 176 -32.55 -24.98 28.36
CA GLU A 176 -31.93 -25.88 29.34
C GLU A 176 -30.39 -25.85 29.22
N PRO A 177 -29.63 -25.98 30.33
CA PRO A 177 -28.18 -25.94 30.30
C PRO A 177 -27.61 -27.26 29.74
N PRO A 178 -26.55 -27.23 28.90
CA PRO A 178 -26.04 -28.44 28.27
C PRO A 178 -25.07 -29.19 29.18
N ASP A 179 -25.43 -30.42 29.55
CA ASP A 179 -24.51 -31.42 30.08
C ASP A 179 -23.63 -32.01 28.96
N ALA A 180 -22.36 -32.21 29.32
CA ALA A 180 -21.37 -33.12 28.72
C ALA A 180 -21.28 -33.19 27.17
N TYR A 181 -20.36 -32.42 26.59
CA TYR A 181 -19.86 -32.67 25.23
C TYR A 181 -19.01 -33.95 25.20
N GLU A 182 -19.51 -35.01 24.57
CA GLU A 182 -18.67 -36.12 24.10
C GLU A 182 -17.77 -35.65 22.96
N ALA A 183 -16.47 -35.93 23.07
CA ALA A 183 -15.45 -35.56 22.10
C ALA A 183 -15.62 -36.37 20.80
N GLY A 184 -16.12 -35.72 19.74
CA GLY A 184 -16.10 -36.26 18.37
C GLY A 184 -14.67 -36.50 17.85
N PRO A 185 -14.50 -37.34 16.82
CA PRO A 185 -13.20 -37.79 16.37
C PRO A 185 -12.36 -36.62 15.83
N ARG A 186 -11.11 -36.53 16.30
CA ARG A 186 -10.15 -35.52 15.84
C ARG A 186 -9.83 -35.74 14.36
N PRO A 187 -9.89 -34.70 13.50
CA PRO A 187 -9.47 -34.83 12.12
C PRO A 187 -7.97 -35.11 12.05
N ALA A 188 -7.60 -36.10 11.26
CA ALA A 188 -6.22 -36.49 11.04
C ALA A 188 -5.48 -35.41 10.21
N GLY A 189 -4.30 -35.01 10.70
CA GLY A 189 -3.25 -34.36 9.91
C GLY A 189 -3.47 -32.91 9.52
N ARG A 190 -3.33 -31.96 10.47
CA ARG A 190 -2.77 -30.65 10.13
C ARG A 190 -1.25 -30.78 10.18
N THR A 191 -0.60 -30.72 9.03
CA THR A 191 0.86 -30.52 8.96
C THR A 191 1.19 -29.21 9.68
N TYR A 192 1.88 -29.32 10.82
CA TYR A 192 2.42 -28.18 11.54
C TYR A 192 3.56 -27.63 10.66
N VAL A 193 3.36 -26.47 10.03
CA VAL A 193 4.45 -25.77 9.34
C VAL A 193 5.43 -25.31 10.43
N ASP A 194 6.71 -25.66 10.30
CA ASP A 194 7.71 -25.40 11.32
C ASP A 194 8.15 -23.92 11.29
N HIS A 195 7.41 -23.08 12.02
CA HIS A 195 7.72 -21.64 12.20
C HIS A 195 9.15 -21.38 12.73
N LYS A 196 9.84 -22.37 13.32
CA LYS A 196 11.22 -22.21 13.79
C LYS A 196 12.23 -22.19 12.65
N GLU A 197 11.98 -22.93 11.57
CA GLU A 197 12.90 -22.97 10.43
C GLU A 197 12.90 -21.65 9.66
N ASP A 198 11.72 -21.07 9.43
CA ASP A 198 11.56 -19.74 8.84
C ASP A 198 12.20 -18.65 9.71
N ALA A 199 11.97 -18.68 11.02
CA ALA A 199 12.57 -17.73 11.95
C ALA A 199 14.11 -17.78 11.93
N ARG A 200 14.69 -18.99 11.90
CA ARG A 200 16.15 -19.16 11.79
C ARG A 200 16.68 -18.63 10.46
N ARG A 201 16.04 -19.00 9.35
CA ARG A 201 16.46 -18.57 8.01
C ARG A 201 16.36 -17.05 7.83
N LEU A 202 15.30 -16.44 8.37
CA LEU A 202 15.15 -14.99 8.40
C LEU A 202 16.31 -14.32 9.16
N GLN A 203 16.65 -14.83 10.35
CA GLN A 203 17.76 -14.30 11.15
C GLN A 203 19.11 -14.44 10.43
N GLU A 204 19.36 -15.57 9.77
CA GLU A 204 20.56 -15.79 8.95
C GLU A 204 20.67 -14.79 7.80
N LEU A 205 19.57 -14.54 7.08
CA LEU A 205 19.52 -13.58 5.99
C LEU A 205 19.70 -12.13 6.46
N VAL A 206 19.07 -11.74 7.57
CA VAL A 206 19.27 -10.41 8.18
C VAL A 206 20.72 -10.20 8.58
N GLN A 207 21.34 -11.20 9.22
CA GLN A 207 22.74 -11.10 9.64
C GLN A 207 23.69 -11.03 8.44
N ALA A 208 23.48 -11.88 7.42
CA ALA A 208 24.26 -11.87 6.20
C ALA A 208 24.13 -10.52 5.45
N GLY A 209 22.93 -9.97 5.40
CA GLY A 209 22.66 -8.68 4.78
C GLY A 209 23.37 -7.53 5.47
N ARG A 210 23.31 -7.46 6.81
CA ARG A 210 24.06 -6.46 7.59
C ARG A 210 25.56 -6.57 7.37
N SER A 211 26.10 -7.78 7.44
CA SER A 211 27.53 -8.00 7.20
C SER A 211 27.96 -7.65 5.77
N ALA A 212 27.11 -7.89 4.77
CA ALA A 212 27.39 -7.50 3.40
C ALA A 212 27.33 -5.97 3.19
N ASP A 213 26.38 -5.28 3.83
CA ASP A 213 26.31 -3.81 3.79
C ASP A 213 27.50 -3.16 4.50
N ASP A 214 27.85 -3.65 5.69
CA ASP A 214 29.03 -3.19 6.44
C ASP A 214 30.33 -3.37 5.65
N ALA A 215 30.43 -4.46 4.86
CA ALA A 215 31.56 -4.73 3.99
C ALA A 215 31.53 -3.95 2.66
N GLY A 216 30.40 -3.32 2.32
CA GLY A 216 30.18 -2.68 1.02
C GLY A 216 30.12 -3.66 -0.16
N ASP A 217 29.84 -4.95 0.10
CA ASP A 217 29.78 -5.97 -0.94
C ASP A 217 28.40 -6.00 -1.61
N MET A 218 28.30 -5.28 -2.73
CA MET A 218 27.04 -5.17 -3.47
C MET A 218 26.57 -6.47 -4.11
N ILE A 219 27.49 -7.40 -4.43
CA ILE A 219 27.10 -8.69 -5.02
C ILE A 219 26.52 -9.59 -3.92
N ALA A 220 27.17 -9.62 -2.75
CA ALA A 220 26.62 -10.33 -1.60
C ALA A 220 25.27 -9.76 -1.17
N LEU A 221 25.10 -8.43 -1.15
CA LEU A 221 23.80 -7.81 -0.88
C LEU A 221 22.72 -8.20 -1.89
N LEU A 222 23.07 -8.27 -3.18
CA LEU A 222 22.13 -8.71 -4.22
C LEU A 222 21.73 -10.17 -4.03
N ASP A 223 22.67 -11.04 -3.67
CA ASP A 223 22.40 -12.44 -3.36
C ASP A 223 21.54 -12.61 -2.10
N VAL A 224 21.78 -11.80 -1.06
CA VAL A 224 20.94 -11.77 0.14
C VAL A 224 19.53 -11.30 -0.20
N ALA A 225 19.38 -10.23 -1.00
CA ALA A 225 18.08 -9.73 -1.42
C ALA A 225 17.29 -10.78 -2.20
N ARG A 226 17.94 -11.49 -3.14
CA ARG A 226 17.36 -12.67 -3.79
C ARG A 226 16.99 -13.74 -2.78
N GLY A 227 17.84 -14.03 -1.79
CA GLY A 227 17.58 -15.00 -0.74
C GLY A 227 16.33 -14.69 0.09
N PHE A 228 16.10 -13.42 0.42
CA PHE A 228 14.86 -12.96 1.05
C PHE A 228 13.64 -13.19 0.17
N LEU A 229 13.71 -12.81 -1.10
CA LEU A 229 12.60 -12.97 -2.02
C LEU A 229 12.29 -14.46 -2.28
N ASP A 230 13.32 -15.30 -2.46
CA ASP A 230 13.15 -16.74 -2.67
C ASP A 230 12.57 -17.42 -1.44
N ALA A 231 12.98 -16.99 -0.24
CA ALA A 231 12.38 -17.45 1.01
C ALA A 231 10.92 -16.97 1.14
N ALA A 232 10.60 -15.75 0.70
CA ALA A 232 9.23 -15.25 0.69
C ALA A 232 8.34 -16.05 -0.27
N ASP A 233 8.83 -16.41 -1.46
CA ASP A 233 8.07 -17.18 -2.44
C ASP A 233 7.93 -18.66 -2.05
N ALA A 234 8.91 -19.21 -1.33
CA ALA A 234 8.89 -20.58 -0.84
C ALA A 234 8.14 -20.75 0.49
N ALA A 235 7.83 -19.66 1.19
CA ALA A 235 7.17 -19.71 2.49
C ALA A 235 5.80 -20.38 2.39
N ALA A 236 5.57 -21.39 3.24
CA ALA A 236 4.31 -22.14 3.24
C ALA A 236 3.12 -21.34 3.78
N VAL A 237 3.38 -20.23 4.50
CA VAL A 237 2.37 -19.37 5.11
C VAL A 237 2.63 -17.91 4.70
N GLU A 238 1.56 -17.19 4.36
CA GLU A 238 1.66 -15.79 3.91
C GLU A 238 2.24 -14.85 4.98
N SER A 239 2.07 -15.15 6.27
CA SER A 239 2.69 -14.38 7.36
C SER A 239 4.22 -14.47 7.32
N SER A 240 4.79 -15.66 7.11
CA SER A 240 6.24 -15.84 6.91
C SER A 240 6.72 -15.11 5.66
N ALA A 241 6.01 -15.26 4.54
CA ALA A 241 6.34 -14.58 3.28
C ALA A 241 6.42 -13.06 3.47
N ARG A 242 5.43 -12.51 4.17
CA ARG A 242 5.35 -11.08 4.50
C ARG A 242 6.52 -10.61 5.36
N LEU A 243 6.95 -11.39 6.37
CA LEU A 243 8.10 -11.04 7.21
C LEU A 243 9.39 -10.91 6.40
N TYR A 244 9.68 -11.84 5.49
CA TYR A 244 10.83 -11.74 4.60
C TYR A 244 10.79 -10.47 3.75
N ARG A 245 9.62 -10.11 3.18
CA ARG A 245 9.48 -8.88 2.36
C ARG A 245 9.70 -7.61 3.18
N ILE A 246 9.26 -7.59 4.43
CA ILE A 246 9.41 -6.43 5.34
C ILE A 246 10.86 -6.27 5.77
N GLU A 247 11.54 -7.35 6.18
CA GLU A 247 12.95 -7.24 6.55
C GLU A 247 13.83 -6.88 5.35
N LEU A 248 13.47 -7.36 4.17
CA LEU A 248 14.10 -6.92 2.93
C LEU A 248 13.89 -5.42 2.71
N SER A 249 12.65 -4.90 2.81
CA SER A 249 12.40 -3.47 2.58
C SER A 249 13.08 -2.57 3.62
N ARG A 250 13.18 -3.01 4.89
CA ARG A 250 13.95 -2.31 5.93
C ARG A 250 15.43 -2.20 5.61
N MET A 251 15.99 -3.24 5.01
CA MET A 251 17.40 -3.31 4.66
C MET A 251 17.71 -2.62 3.33
N MET A 252 16.76 -2.63 2.39
CA MET A 252 16.92 -2.03 1.06
C MET A 252 16.64 -0.53 1.13
N SER A 253 17.70 0.27 1.20
CA SER A 253 17.62 1.70 0.99
C SER A 253 17.53 2.05 -0.50
N ARG A 254 17.07 3.26 -0.83
CA ARG A 254 17.14 3.81 -2.18
C ARG A 254 18.54 3.75 -2.79
N ARG A 255 19.60 3.90 -1.97
CA ARG A 255 21.00 3.72 -2.40
C ARG A 255 21.25 2.28 -2.89
N HIS A 256 20.76 1.28 -2.16
CA HIS A 256 20.90 -0.13 -2.53
C HIS A 256 20.17 -0.44 -3.83
N LEU A 257 18.92 0.04 -3.97
CA LEU A 257 18.17 -0.06 -5.21
C LEU A 257 18.91 0.58 -6.39
N ALA A 258 19.50 1.76 -6.20
CA ALA A 258 20.26 2.45 -7.24
C ALA A 258 21.51 1.66 -7.66
N GLN A 259 22.18 1.00 -6.72
CA GLN A 259 23.33 0.15 -7.04
C GLN A 259 22.91 -1.15 -7.74
N PHE A 260 21.79 -1.76 -7.33
CA PHE A 260 21.21 -2.90 -8.05
C PHE A 260 20.79 -2.52 -9.46
N ALA A 261 20.19 -1.34 -9.66
CA ALA A 261 19.85 -0.81 -10.97
C ALA A 261 21.08 -0.65 -11.87
N LYS A 262 22.21 -0.18 -11.33
CA LYS A 262 23.48 -0.12 -12.07
C LYS A 262 24.00 -1.52 -12.45
N LEU A 263 23.88 -2.52 -11.56
CA LEU A 263 24.21 -3.91 -11.87
C LEU A 263 23.26 -4.53 -12.91
N ALA A 264 21.98 -4.14 -12.91
CA ALA A 264 21.00 -4.52 -13.92
C ALA A 264 21.28 -3.88 -15.28
N ALA A 265 21.89 -2.69 -15.29
CA ALA A 265 22.25 -2.00 -16.52
C ALA A 265 23.46 -2.64 -17.21
N ILE A 266 24.49 -3.03 -16.43
CA ILE A 266 25.77 -3.51 -16.95
C ILE A 266 26.35 -4.66 -16.13
N GLY A 267 27.03 -5.60 -16.81
CA GLY A 267 27.89 -6.59 -16.16
C GLY A 267 27.30 -8.00 -16.03
N LYS A 268 28.04 -8.87 -15.34
CA LYS A 268 27.77 -10.32 -15.26
C LYS A 268 26.54 -10.69 -14.41
N HIS A 269 26.16 -9.81 -13.48
CA HIS A 269 25.07 -10.05 -12.52
C HIS A 269 23.74 -9.46 -12.96
N ARG A 270 23.65 -9.00 -14.22
CA ARG A 270 22.48 -8.31 -14.78
C ARG A 270 21.18 -9.07 -14.59
N GLU A 271 21.15 -10.36 -14.92
CA GLU A 271 19.92 -11.14 -14.85
C GLU A 271 19.40 -11.28 -13.41
N VAL A 272 20.30 -11.46 -12.45
CA VAL A 272 19.94 -11.55 -11.03
C VAL A 272 19.45 -10.20 -10.52
N ALA A 273 20.13 -9.11 -10.89
CA ALA A 273 19.73 -7.76 -10.49
C ALA A 273 18.37 -7.36 -11.05
N VAL A 274 18.09 -7.68 -12.33
CA VAL A 274 16.78 -7.44 -12.93
C VAL A 274 15.68 -8.26 -12.24
N ASP A 275 15.92 -9.53 -11.91
CA ASP A 275 14.92 -10.34 -11.21
C ASP A 275 14.59 -9.77 -9.82
N VAL A 276 15.62 -9.40 -9.05
CA VAL A 276 15.45 -8.79 -7.73
C VAL A 276 14.68 -7.47 -7.83
N LEU A 277 15.09 -6.56 -8.72
CA LEU A 277 14.40 -5.27 -8.91
C LEU A 277 12.94 -5.47 -9.34
N ARG A 278 12.68 -6.41 -10.26
CA ARG A 278 11.32 -6.73 -10.71
C ARG A 278 10.43 -7.17 -9.55
N ARG A 279 10.98 -7.96 -8.61
CA ARG A 279 10.25 -8.48 -7.43
C ARG A 279 10.14 -7.47 -6.30
N LEU A 280 10.97 -6.43 -6.29
CA LEU A 280 10.85 -5.28 -5.39
C LEU A 280 9.80 -4.26 -5.84
N GLY A 281 9.32 -4.36 -7.07
CA GLY A 281 8.11 -3.67 -7.54
C GLY A 281 8.31 -2.20 -7.86
N ALA A 282 7.29 -1.39 -7.55
CA ALA A 282 7.20 0.00 -8.02
C ALA A 282 8.37 0.91 -7.61
N GLU A 283 8.91 0.76 -6.40
CA GLU A 283 10.04 1.55 -5.91
C GLU A 283 11.30 1.32 -6.75
N ALA A 284 11.53 0.08 -7.20
CA ALA A 284 12.64 -0.23 -8.09
C ALA A 284 12.47 0.42 -9.47
N THR A 285 11.24 0.46 -10.00
CA THR A 285 10.92 1.13 -11.26
C THR A 285 11.18 2.63 -11.18
N GLU A 286 10.83 3.27 -10.06
CA GLU A 286 11.11 4.69 -9.82
C GLU A 286 12.61 4.97 -9.88
N VAL A 287 13.41 4.21 -9.12
CA VAL A 287 14.87 4.37 -9.10
C VAL A 287 15.51 4.11 -10.46
N LEU A 288 15.02 3.11 -11.21
CA LEU A 288 15.48 2.85 -12.57
C LEU A 288 15.19 4.03 -13.51
N MET A 289 14.01 4.63 -13.40
CA MET A 289 13.61 5.81 -14.18
C MET A 289 14.49 7.02 -13.84
N GLU A 290 14.72 7.30 -12.56
CA GLU A 290 15.60 8.38 -12.11
C GLU A 290 17.02 8.22 -12.68
N LEU A 291 17.61 7.04 -12.54
CA LEU A 291 18.95 6.77 -13.07
C LEU A 291 19.00 6.85 -14.61
N LEU A 292 17.91 6.47 -15.31
CA LEU A 292 17.83 6.59 -16.75
C LEU A 292 17.86 8.07 -17.19
N VAL A 293 17.24 8.95 -16.41
CA VAL A 293 17.22 10.40 -16.63
C VAL A 293 18.58 11.03 -16.31
N GLU A 294 19.22 10.60 -15.23
CA GLU A 294 20.50 11.14 -14.76
C GLU A 294 21.72 10.63 -15.55
N SER A 295 21.65 9.43 -16.14
CA SER A 295 22.82 8.83 -16.77
C SER A 295 23.25 9.54 -18.06
N ASP A 296 24.54 9.91 -18.11
CA ASP A 296 25.20 10.43 -19.31
C ASP A 296 25.78 9.33 -20.22
N SER A 297 25.84 8.10 -19.73
CA SER A 297 26.46 6.97 -20.43
C SER A 297 25.47 6.26 -21.34
N MET A 298 25.75 6.18 -22.65
CA MET A 298 24.87 5.47 -23.60
C MET A 298 24.72 3.97 -23.29
N PRO A 299 25.78 3.21 -22.95
CA PRO A 299 25.64 1.82 -22.51
C PRO A 299 24.79 1.65 -21.27
N GLU A 300 24.97 2.52 -20.27
CA GLU A 300 24.20 2.47 -19.02
C GLU A 300 22.72 2.80 -19.26
N ARG A 301 22.43 3.89 -19.99
CA ARG A 301 21.05 4.23 -20.39
C ARG A 301 20.36 3.09 -21.12
N ARG A 302 21.04 2.42 -22.05
CA ARG A 302 20.49 1.26 -22.76
C ARG A 302 20.23 0.09 -21.82
N GLY A 303 21.13 -0.14 -20.87
CA GLY A 303 20.99 -1.16 -19.83
C GLY A 303 19.77 -0.90 -18.95
N LEU A 304 19.65 0.32 -18.38
CA LEU A 304 18.54 0.77 -17.55
C LEU A 304 17.21 0.69 -18.30
N PHE A 305 17.16 1.18 -19.54
CA PHE A 305 15.98 1.06 -20.40
C PHE A 305 15.53 -0.41 -20.52
N THR A 306 16.47 -1.32 -20.82
CA THR A 306 16.14 -2.74 -20.96
C THR A 306 15.73 -3.38 -19.63
N ALA A 307 16.26 -2.91 -18.50
CA ALA A 307 15.81 -3.35 -17.19
C ALA A 307 14.35 -2.90 -16.93
N ILE A 308 14.01 -1.64 -17.22
CA ILE A 308 12.66 -1.10 -17.05
C ILE A 308 11.64 -1.87 -17.90
N THR A 309 11.98 -2.27 -19.14
CA THR A 309 11.07 -3.09 -19.98
C THR A 309 10.74 -4.47 -19.40
N ARG A 310 11.44 -4.91 -18.35
CA ARG A 310 11.22 -6.18 -17.65
C ARG A 310 10.51 -6.00 -16.30
N MET A 311 10.19 -4.77 -15.91
CA MET A 311 9.47 -4.48 -14.67
C MET A 311 7.98 -4.76 -14.86
N ALA A 312 7.31 -5.16 -13.78
CA ALA A 312 5.87 -5.47 -13.78
C ALA A 312 5.03 -4.44 -13.02
N GLU A 313 5.63 -3.69 -12.10
CA GLU A 313 4.96 -2.72 -11.23
C GLU A 313 5.59 -1.32 -11.39
N GLY A 314 4.84 -0.27 -11.03
CA GLY A 314 5.31 1.13 -11.14
C GLY A 314 5.33 1.68 -12.56
N THR A 315 4.55 1.09 -13.49
CA THR A 315 4.49 1.53 -14.89
C THR A 315 3.73 2.86 -15.06
N ASP A 316 2.89 3.22 -14.09
CA ASP A 316 2.23 4.52 -13.99
C ASP A 316 3.23 5.68 -13.86
N ILE A 317 4.35 5.45 -13.18
CA ILE A 317 5.47 6.40 -13.07
C ILE A 317 6.03 6.72 -14.47
N ILE A 318 6.11 5.73 -15.36
CA ILE A 318 6.60 5.93 -16.73
C ILE A 318 5.68 6.89 -17.49
N ALA A 319 4.37 6.74 -17.35
CA ALA A 319 3.40 7.63 -17.99
C ALA A 319 3.49 9.06 -17.44
N HIS A 320 3.81 9.25 -16.15
CA HIS A 320 4.01 10.56 -15.55
C HIS A 320 5.16 11.35 -16.19
N HIS A 321 6.21 10.65 -16.65
CA HIS A 321 7.37 11.27 -17.28
C HIS A 321 7.09 11.82 -18.70
N LEU A 322 5.90 11.60 -19.27
CA LEU A 322 5.50 12.18 -20.55
C LEU A 322 5.26 13.70 -20.50
N ASP A 323 5.09 14.27 -19.30
CA ASP A 323 4.93 15.70 -19.06
C ASP A 323 6.22 16.38 -18.58
N HIS A 324 7.36 15.68 -18.60
CA HIS A 324 8.64 16.19 -18.13
C HIS A 324 9.17 17.35 -19.01
N PRO A 325 9.79 18.41 -18.45
CA PRO A 325 10.27 19.56 -19.23
C PRO A 325 11.39 19.23 -20.21
N ALA A 326 12.21 18.22 -19.91
CA ALA A 326 13.31 17.80 -20.76
C ALA A 326 12.86 16.81 -21.84
N TRP A 327 13.03 17.18 -23.12
CA TRP A 327 12.56 16.41 -24.28
C TRP A 327 13.05 14.95 -24.30
N TYR A 328 14.27 14.68 -23.83
CA TYR A 328 14.85 13.33 -23.85
C TYR A 328 14.18 12.40 -22.84
N VAL A 329 13.67 12.95 -21.73
CA VAL A 329 12.91 12.19 -20.72
C VAL A 329 11.55 11.80 -21.31
N VAL A 330 10.84 12.74 -21.92
CA VAL A 330 9.56 12.47 -22.60
C VAL A 330 9.74 11.45 -23.72
N ARG A 331 10.82 11.57 -24.51
CA ARG A 331 11.15 10.59 -25.55
C ARG A 331 11.33 9.18 -24.96
N ASN A 332 12.14 9.05 -23.91
CA ASN A 332 12.40 7.75 -23.27
C ASN A 332 11.12 7.17 -22.66
N ALA A 333 10.32 7.99 -21.99
CA ALA A 333 9.03 7.60 -21.41
C ALA A 333 8.06 7.10 -22.49
N ALA A 334 7.98 7.79 -23.63
CA ALA A 334 7.16 7.37 -24.75
C ALA A 334 7.62 6.02 -25.34
N GLU A 335 8.93 5.84 -25.52
CA GLU A 335 9.50 4.56 -25.96
C GLU A 335 9.14 3.42 -24.99
N LEU A 336 9.34 3.63 -23.68
CA LEU A 336 9.01 2.65 -22.65
C LEU A 336 7.51 2.32 -22.62
N CYS A 337 6.62 3.32 -22.70
CA CYS A 337 5.18 3.09 -22.79
C CYS A 337 4.81 2.20 -24.00
N GLY A 338 5.51 2.39 -25.12
CA GLY A 338 5.34 1.57 -26.32
C GLY A 338 5.85 0.14 -26.17
N GLU A 339 7.04 -0.06 -25.59
CA GLU A 339 7.60 -1.40 -25.36
C GLU A 339 6.80 -2.21 -24.35
N LEU A 340 6.29 -1.55 -23.31
CA LEU A 340 5.46 -2.16 -22.26
C LEU A 340 3.98 -2.22 -22.63
N GLN A 341 3.58 -1.66 -23.78
CA GLN A 341 2.21 -1.60 -24.28
C GLN A 341 1.20 -1.00 -23.27
N LEU A 342 1.58 0.10 -22.61
CA LEU A 342 0.79 0.76 -21.57
C LEU A 342 -0.41 1.49 -22.16
N ALA A 343 -1.57 0.82 -22.27
CA ALA A 343 -2.78 1.39 -22.84
C ALA A 343 -3.30 2.62 -22.05
N GLU A 344 -3.11 2.62 -20.73
CA GLU A 344 -3.44 3.72 -19.84
C GLU A 344 -2.64 5.00 -20.13
N SER A 345 -1.49 4.90 -20.80
CA SER A 345 -0.65 6.04 -21.17
C SER A 345 -1.13 6.78 -22.43
N VAL A 346 -2.10 6.21 -23.17
CA VAL A 346 -2.57 6.74 -24.46
C VAL A 346 -3.05 8.20 -24.39
N PRO A 347 -3.78 8.66 -23.36
CA PRO A 347 -4.15 10.07 -23.22
C PRO A 347 -2.91 10.98 -23.14
N SER A 348 -1.93 10.61 -22.32
CA SER A 348 -0.68 11.37 -22.14
C SER A 348 0.19 11.34 -23.42
N LEU A 349 0.29 10.19 -24.09
CA LEU A 349 0.95 10.07 -25.39
C LEU A 349 0.26 10.94 -26.45
N SER A 350 -1.08 10.98 -26.46
CA SER A 350 -1.86 11.80 -27.41
C SER A 350 -1.63 13.30 -27.25
N LYS A 351 -1.34 13.75 -26.03
CA LYS A 351 -0.87 15.11 -25.72
C LYS A 351 0.56 15.32 -26.23
N ALA A 352 1.47 14.40 -25.90
CA ALA A 352 2.87 14.43 -26.32
C ALA A 352 3.07 14.33 -27.85
N ALA A 353 2.07 13.84 -28.60
CA ALA A 353 2.08 13.84 -30.07
C ALA A 353 2.21 15.24 -30.69
N ARG A 354 1.98 16.31 -29.92
CA ARG A 354 2.14 17.72 -30.36
C ARG A 354 3.44 18.36 -29.86
N HIS A 355 4.35 17.58 -29.27
CA HIS A 355 5.59 18.08 -28.69
C HIS A 355 6.45 18.79 -29.77
N PRO A 356 7.13 19.91 -29.45
CA PRO A 356 7.91 20.68 -30.43
C PRO A 356 9.08 19.87 -31.02
N ASP A 357 9.70 18.99 -30.21
CA ASP A 357 10.80 18.14 -30.66
C ASP A 357 10.32 16.96 -31.52
N GLU A 358 10.86 16.84 -32.74
CA GLU A 358 10.54 15.77 -33.70
C GLU A 358 10.86 14.37 -33.15
N ARG A 359 11.92 14.22 -32.35
CA ARG A 359 12.33 12.92 -31.81
C ARG A 359 11.29 12.39 -30.83
N VAL A 360 10.72 13.28 -30.02
CA VAL A 360 9.61 12.95 -29.11
C VAL A 360 8.40 12.52 -29.93
N ARG A 361 7.97 13.31 -30.92
CA ARG A 361 6.81 12.96 -31.75
C ARG A 361 7.01 11.63 -32.46
N LYS A 362 8.22 11.35 -32.97
CA LYS A 362 8.55 10.05 -33.58
C LYS A 362 8.39 8.89 -32.60
N SER A 363 8.92 9.02 -31.39
CA SER A 363 8.79 7.99 -30.34
C SER A 363 7.33 7.79 -29.91
N VAL A 364 6.55 8.87 -29.79
CA VAL A 364 5.11 8.81 -29.51
C VAL A 364 4.34 8.09 -30.62
N ALA A 365 4.63 8.35 -31.90
CA ALA A 365 4.03 7.60 -33.00
C ALA A 365 4.31 6.11 -32.87
N THR A 366 5.58 5.74 -32.61
CA THR A 366 5.97 4.34 -32.40
C THR A 366 5.17 3.71 -31.25
N ALA A 367 5.06 4.42 -30.13
CA ALA A 367 4.37 3.94 -28.94
C ALA A 367 2.89 3.69 -29.21
N LEU A 368 2.18 4.68 -29.77
CA LEU A 368 0.76 4.56 -30.11
C LEU A 368 0.50 3.42 -31.09
N ILE A 369 1.37 3.22 -32.09
CA ILE A 369 1.30 2.08 -33.02
C ILE A 369 1.49 0.74 -32.30
N LYS A 370 2.48 0.64 -31.40
CA LYS A 370 2.75 -0.60 -30.65
C LYS A 370 1.63 -0.95 -29.68
N ILE A 371 1.03 0.05 -29.04
CA ILE A 371 -0.09 -0.10 -28.12
C ILE A 371 -1.36 -0.52 -28.88
N GLY A 372 -1.64 0.11 -30.03
CA GLY A 372 -2.78 -0.28 -30.88
C GLY A 372 -4.17 0.04 -30.30
N ALA A 373 -4.25 0.86 -29.25
CA ALA A 373 -5.51 1.25 -28.63
C ALA A 373 -6.31 2.23 -29.51
N ARG A 374 -7.64 2.07 -29.50
CA ARG A 374 -8.56 2.87 -30.34
C ARG A 374 -8.50 4.36 -30.00
N GLU A 375 -8.29 4.68 -28.74
CA GLU A 375 -8.16 6.04 -28.20
C GLU A 375 -6.97 6.79 -28.79
N GLY A 376 -5.94 6.07 -29.27
CA GLY A 376 -4.75 6.65 -29.90
C GLY A 376 -4.94 7.02 -31.37
N LEU A 377 -6.03 6.58 -32.01
CA LEU A 377 -6.25 6.74 -33.44
C LEU A 377 -6.35 8.20 -33.87
N GLU A 378 -7.04 9.04 -33.10
CA GLU A 378 -7.15 10.47 -33.41
C GLU A 378 -5.78 11.17 -33.36
N ALA A 379 -4.90 10.73 -32.45
CA ALA A 379 -3.53 11.22 -32.40
C ALA A 379 -2.74 10.79 -33.63
N LEU A 380 -2.82 9.51 -34.01
CA LEU A 380 -2.16 8.99 -35.22
C LEU A 380 -2.69 9.66 -36.50
N ALA A 381 -4.00 9.89 -36.62
CA ALA A 381 -4.61 10.59 -37.76
C ALA A 381 -4.05 12.02 -37.90
N ARG A 382 -3.85 12.73 -36.79
CA ARG A 382 -3.19 14.04 -36.79
C ARG A 382 -1.73 13.94 -37.25
N MET A 383 -1.01 12.89 -36.84
CA MET A 383 0.40 12.69 -37.18
C MET A 383 0.63 12.31 -38.65
N LEU A 384 -0.39 11.86 -39.38
CA LEU A 384 -0.34 11.77 -40.85
C LEU A 384 -0.16 13.13 -41.53
N LYS A 385 -0.46 14.22 -40.82
CA LYS A 385 -0.24 15.62 -41.24
C LYS A 385 0.97 16.25 -40.53
N ASP A 386 1.82 15.47 -39.87
CA ASP A 386 3.01 15.99 -39.17
C ASP A 386 3.98 16.70 -40.13
N PRO A 387 4.64 17.80 -39.73
CA PRO A 387 5.66 18.45 -40.54
C PRO A 387 6.79 17.52 -41.01
N SER A 388 7.20 16.55 -40.18
CA SER A 388 8.26 15.60 -40.52
C SER A 388 7.75 14.51 -41.48
N PRO A 389 8.35 14.37 -42.67
CA PRO A 389 8.04 13.27 -43.58
C PRO A 389 8.30 11.89 -42.96
N ALA A 390 9.29 11.77 -42.09
CA ALA A 390 9.64 10.49 -41.45
C ALA A 390 8.51 10.00 -40.54
N ILE A 391 7.87 10.91 -39.78
CA ILE A 391 6.73 10.59 -38.92
C ILE A 391 5.52 10.20 -39.77
N ARG A 392 5.22 10.95 -40.83
CA ARG A 392 4.12 10.61 -41.74
C ARG A 392 4.28 9.22 -42.34
N LEU A 393 5.47 8.91 -42.86
CA LEU A 393 5.80 7.60 -43.43
C LEU A 393 5.73 6.47 -42.39
N GLN A 394 6.12 6.74 -41.15
CA GLN A 394 6.03 5.76 -40.07
C GLN A 394 4.57 5.41 -39.73
N VAL A 395 3.69 6.42 -39.62
CA VAL A 395 2.27 6.18 -39.35
C VAL A 395 1.62 5.49 -40.54
N LEU A 396 1.91 5.91 -41.78
CA LEU A 396 1.43 5.22 -42.98
C LEU A 396 1.92 3.77 -43.07
N GLY A 397 3.20 3.51 -42.79
CA GLY A 397 3.76 2.15 -42.85
C GLY A 397 3.17 1.19 -41.81
N SER A 398 2.61 1.71 -40.72
CA SER A 398 1.88 0.89 -39.75
C SER A 398 0.57 0.31 -40.29
N LEU A 399 0.01 0.91 -41.35
CA LEU A 399 -1.20 0.47 -42.04
C LEU A 399 -1.00 -0.80 -42.87
N ASP A 400 0.25 -1.14 -43.21
CA ASP A 400 0.61 -2.35 -43.94
C ASP A 400 1.11 -3.48 -43.02
N GLY A 401 1.23 -3.21 -41.71
CA GLY A 401 1.75 -4.14 -40.69
C GLY A 401 0.67 -4.97 -39.98
N HIS A 402 1.00 -5.58 -38.83
CA HIS A 402 0.11 -6.49 -38.10
C HIS A 402 -1.22 -5.86 -37.62
N TRP A 403 -1.26 -4.53 -37.48
CA TRP A 403 -2.45 -3.76 -37.15
C TRP A 403 -3.14 -3.17 -38.38
N GLY A 404 -2.71 -3.55 -39.58
CA GLY A 404 -2.93 -2.80 -40.81
C GLY A 404 -4.39 -2.61 -41.19
N ARG A 405 -5.21 -3.67 -41.20
CA ARG A 405 -6.62 -3.55 -41.56
C ARG A 405 -7.46 -2.80 -40.51
N PRO A 406 -7.36 -3.11 -39.20
CA PRO A 406 -8.10 -2.37 -38.16
C PRO A 406 -7.70 -0.89 -38.06
N LEU A 407 -6.39 -0.59 -38.09
CA LEU A 407 -5.92 0.80 -38.03
C LEU A 407 -6.25 1.56 -39.31
N ALA A 408 -6.08 0.97 -40.50
CA ALA A 408 -6.38 1.65 -41.77
C ALA A 408 -7.85 2.02 -41.88
N MET A 409 -8.76 1.09 -41.56
CA MET A 409 -10.20 1.38 -41.58
C MET A 409 -10.58 2.47 -40.59
N SER A 410 -10.00 2.43 -39.39
CA SER A 410 -10.34 3.39 -38.34
C SER A 410 -9.72 4.77 -38.58
N LEU A 411 -8.53 4.84 -39.18
CA LEU A 411 -7.89 6.10 -39.57
C LEU A 411 -8.53 6.70 -40.82
N ALA A 412 -8.94 5.89 -41.80
CA ALA A 412 -9.67 6.36 -42.98
C ALA A 412 -11.02 7.00 -42.62
N ALA A 413 -11.67 6.56 -41.53
CA ALA A 413 -12.90 7.17 -41.04
C ALA A 413 -12.68 8.54 -40.34
N LEU A 414 -11.43 8.88 -39.99
CA LEU A 414 -11.06 10.10 -39.24
C LEU A 414 -10.39 11.18 -40.13
N LEU A 415 -10.06 10.86 -41.38
CA LEU A 415 -9.43 11.75 -42.36
C LEU A 415 -10.47 12.31 -43.32
#